data_AF-A0A947CN80-F1
#
_entry.id   AF-A0A947CN80-F1
#
_cell.length_a   1.000
_cell.length_b   1.000
_cell.length_c   1.000
_cell.angle_alpha   90.00
_cell.angle_beta   90.00
_cell.angle_gamma   90.00
#
_symmetry.space_group_name_H-M   'P 1'
#
loop_
_entity.id
_entity.type
_entity.pdbx_description
1 polymer ?
#
loop_
_entity_poly.entity_id
_entity_poly.type
_entity_poly.pdbx_seq_one_letter_code
_entity_poly.pdbx_strand_id
1 'polypeptide(L)'
;MRRVLVLVTLSLALASSGCPGETRNEAAGADGPEADPDLGGAGEAPPDASCFVDADCEPVASSCCECPTFALPVSDGVGAVCEDVGCDEVLECPAQQAICDSSGTCALACAEVSCDLSCANGFQLDAAGCSICACNAEPEAAECADDGDCTQVAADCCGCSRGGLDTAVPAADAGGFVDALDCDGSEVCPEVDVCSVTELPTCTYGR
;
A
#
# COMPACT_ATOMS: atom_id res chain seq x y z
N MET A 1 -50.26 -11.07 -6.42
CA MET A 1 -50.44 -12.29 -5.60
C MET A 1 -49.17 -12.47 -4.77
N ARG A 2 -49.27 -12.25 -3.45
CA ARG A 2 -48.17 -12.36 -2.49
C ARG A 2 -47.78 -13.83 -2.31
N ARG A 3 -46.49 -14.17 -2.45
CA ARG A 3 -45.93 -15.43 -1.94
C ARG A 3 -44.94 -15.09 -0.85
N VAL A 4 -45.42 -15.27 0.38
CA VAL A 4 -44.68 -15.31 1.63
C VAL A 4 -43.88 -16.61 1.62
N LEU A 5 -42.55 -16.54 1.67
CA LEU A 5 -41.71 -17.71 1.92
C LEU A 5 -41.19 -17.63 3.35
N VAL A 6 -41.52 -18.67 4.11
CA VAL A 6 -41.35 -18.82 5.55
C VAL A 6 -39.90 -19.20 5.86
N LEU A 7 -39.27 -18.40 6.73
CA LEU A 7 -37.99 -18.69 7.39
C LEU A 7 -38.18 -19.87 8.37
N VAL A 8 -37.44 -20.96 8.17
CA VAL A 8 -37.30 -22.04 9.14
C VAL A 8 -35.97 -21.85 9.86
N THR A 9 -36.03 -21.34 11.08
CA THR A 9 -34.90 -21.20 12.01
C THR A 9 -34.63 -22.54 12.68
N LEU A 10 -33.46 -23.12 12.41
CA LEU A 10 -32.97 -24.31 13.10
C LEU A 10 -32.05 -23.88 14.26
N SER A 11 -32.63 -23.78 15.45
CA SER A 11 -31.91 -23.50 16.69
C SER A 11 -31.16 -24.76 17.14
N LEU A 12 -29.82 -24.74 17.05
CA LEU A 12 -28.97 -25.77 17.63
C LEU A 12 -28.50 -25.30 19.01
N ALA A 13 -29.19 -25.77 20.05
CA ALA A 13 -28.75 -25.66 21.44
C ALA A 13 -27.78 -26.80 21.75
N LEU A 14 -26.51 -26.49 22.00
CA LEU A 14 -25.59 -27.43 22.65
C LEU A 14 -25.32 -26.98 24.08
N ALA A 15 -25.56 -27.95 24.96
CA ALA A 15 -25.59 -27.84 26.40
C ALA A 15 -24.20 -27.65 27.02
N SER A 16 -24.18 -26.86 28.07
CA SER A 16 -23.09 -26.61 29.00
C SER A 16 -22.73 -27.86 29.82
N SER A 17 -21.50 -28.35 29.68
CA SER A 17 -20.89 -29.27 30.64
C SER A 17 -20.15 -28.45 31.70
N GLY A 18 -20.72 -28.39 32.90
CA GLY A 18 -20.09 -27.82 34.08
C GLY A 18 -18.91 -28.67 34.57
N CYS A 19 -17.89 -27.99 35.10
CA CYS A 19 -16.86 -28.60 35.95
C CYS A 19 -17.03 -28.06 37.38
N PRO A 20 -16.99 -28.92 38.41
CA PRO A 20 -17.17 -28.51 39.80
C PRO A 20 -15.93 -27.80 40.34
N GLY A 21 -16.18 -26.77 41.14
CA GLY A 21 -15.17 -25.95 41.79
C GLY A 21 -14.39 -26.70 42.88
N GLU A 22 -13.13 -26.28 43.05
CA GLU A 22 -12.33 -26.56 44.22
C GLU A 22 -11.93 -25.22 44.86
N THR A 23 -12.32 -25.05 46.12
CA THR A 23 -12.02 -23.86 46.93
C THR A 23 -10.63 -24.01 47.54
N ARG A 24 -9.73 -23.06 47.25
CA ARG A 24 -8.59 -22.74 48.12
C ARG A 24 -8.53 -21.24 48.36
N ASN A 25 -8.98 -20.88 49.56
CA ASN A 25 -8.72 -19.60 50.20
C ASN A 25 -7.44 -19.77 51.01
N GLU A 26 -6.40 -18.99 50.73
CA GLU A 26 -5.36 -18.65 51.69
C GLU A 26 -4.73 -17.31 51.27
N ALA A 27 -5.00 -16.29 52.09
CA ALA A 27 -4.54 -14.92 51.95
C ALA A 27 -3.24 -14.72 52.72
N ALA A 28 -2.30 -13.91 52.18
CA ALA A 28 -1.46 -12.98 52.94
C ALA A 28 -0.56 -12.12 52.03
N GLY A 29 -0.93 -10.84 51.90
CA GLY A 29 -0.08 -9.66 52.12
C GLY A 29 1.20 -9.42 51.31
N ALA A 30 1.20 -8.34 50.53
CA ALA A 30 2.24 -7.31 50.58
C ALA A 30 1.75 -6.02 49.89
N ASP A 31 1.60 -4.95 50.67
CA ASP A 31 1.41 -3.56 50.24
C ASP A 31 2.59 -3.06 49.41
N GLY A 32 2.30 -2.43 48.26
CA GLY A 32 3.21 -1.58 47.48
C GLY A 32 2.40 -0.46 46.80
N PRO A 33 2.89 0.79 46.75
CA PRO A 33 2.06 1.94 46.37
C PRO A 33 1.96 2.08 44.85
N GLU A 34 0.77 1.88 44.30
CA GLU A 34 0.46 2.26 42.93
C GLU A 34 0.10 3.74 42.90
N ALA A 35 1.00 4.52 42.33
CA ALA A 35 0.74 5.88 41.90
C ALA A 35 0.07 5.81 40.52
N ASP A 36 -1.24 6.00 40.49
CA ASP A 36 -2.02 6.22 39.27
C ASP A 36 -2.14 7.73 39.00
N PRO A 37 -1.53 8.26 37.94
CA PRO A 37 -2.02 9.46 37.29
C PRO A 37 -3.00 9.07 36.17
N ASP A 38 -4.26 9.41 36.43
CA ASP A 38 -5.29 9.85 35.49
C ASP A 38 -4.76 10.30 34.10
N LEU A 39 -5.45 9.91 33.03
CA LEU A 39 -5.95 10.76 31.92
C LEU A 39 -6.02 10.02 30.57
N GLY A 40 -7.23 9.85 30.04
CA GLY A 40 -7.44 9.59 28.60
C GLY A 40 -8.66 8.72 28.32
N GLY A 41 -9.75 9.33 27.86
CA GLY A 41 -11.03 8.66 27.63
C GLY A 41 -10.89 7.44 26.73
N ALA A 42 -11.28 6.28 27.27
CA ALA A 42 -11.64 5.13 26.47
C ALA A 42 -12.86 5.54 25.63
N GLY A 43 -12.64 5.90 24.37
CA GLY A 43 -13.67 5.64 23.39
C GLY A 43 -13.92 4.14 23.44
N GLU A 44 -15.12 3.71 23.82
CA GLU A 44 -15.47 2.30 23.78
C GLU A 44 -15.15 1.75 22.39
N ALA A 45 -14.07 0.96 22.31
CA ALA A 45 -13.73 0.24 21.10
C ALA A 45 -14.88 -0.71 20.76
N PRO A 46 -15.09 -1.02 19.47
CA PRO A 46 -16.08 -2.01 19.09
C PRO A 46 -15.82 -3.33 19.84
N PRO A 47 -16.87 -4.06 20.25
CA PRO A 47 -16.76 -5.26 21.07
C PRO A 47 -15.95 -6.41 20.44
N ASP A 48 -15.57 -6.26 19.17
CA ASP A 48 -14.81 -7.22 18.36
C ASP A 48 -13.42 -6.69 17.95
N ALA A 49 -12.93 -5.59 18.56
CA ALA A 49 -11.60 -5.05 18.31
C ALA A 49 -10.50 -6.03 18.77
N SER A 50 -9.54 -6.32 17.90
CA SER A 50 -8.39 -7.18 18.21
C SER A 50 -7.18 -6.40 18.72
N CYS A 51 -7.16 -5.08 18.58
CA CYS A 51 -6.14 -4.17 19.09
C CYS A 51 -6.77 -2.88 19.62
N PHE A 52 -6.04 -2.18 20.50
CA PHE A 52 -6.42 -0.86 21.04
C PHE A 52 -5.32 0.19 20.82
N VAL A 53 -4.07 -0.24 20.77
CA VAL A 53 -2.90 0.58 20.47
C VAL A 53 -1.99 -0.13 19.48
N ASP A 54 -1.11 0.62 18.80
CA ASP A 54 -0.15 0.05 17.84
C ASP A 54 0.73 -1.04 18.46
N ALA A 55 1.01 -0.95 19.76
CA ALA A 55 1.76 -1.96 20.51
C ALA A 55 1.04 -3.32 20.66
N ASP A 56 -0.26 -3.37 20.40
CA ASP A 56 -1.02 -4.63 20.37
C ASP A 56 -0.87 -5.35 19.03
N CYS A 57 -0.21 -4.74 18.05
CA CYS A 57 -0.01 -5.28 16.71
C CYS A 57 1.45 -5.63 16.45
N GLU A 58 1.66 -6.78 15.81
CA GLU A 58 2.99 -7.24 15.42
C GLU A 58 3.06 -7.43 13.90
N PRO A 59 4.15 -7.01 13.25
CA PRO A 59 4.38 -7.28 11.83
C PRO A 59 4.68 -8.77 11.61
N VAL A 60 3.99 -9.40 10.66
CA VAL A 60 4.10 -10.83 10.38
C VAL A 60 4.31 -11.08 8.88
N ALA A 61 5.04 -12.14 8.57
CA ALA A 61 5.30 -12.62 7.21
C ALA A 61 4.65 -13.99 6.98
N SER A 62 4.55 -14.38 5.70
CA SER A 62 4.16 -15.74 5.29
C SER A 62 5.14 -16.82 5.76
N SER A 63 6.40 -16.45 5.99
CA SER A 63 7.46 -17.33 6.48
C SER A 63 8.41 -16.56 7.41
N CYS A 64 9.10 -17.28 8.29
CA CYS A 64 9.99 -16.66 9.30
C CYS A 64 11.18 -15.88 8.72
N CYS A 65 11.54 -16.12 7.46
CA CYS A 65 12.68 -15.46 6.81
C CYS A 65 12.24 -14.59 5.62
N GLU A 66 10.97 -14.20 5.57
CA GLU A 66 10.46 -13.19 4.65
C GLU A 66 10.22 -11.88 5.39
N CYS A 67 10.24 -10.78 4.64
CA CYS A 67 9.82 -9.50 5.19
C CYS A 67 8.32 -9.52 5.52
N PRO A 68 7.91 -8.80 6.57
CA PRO A 68 6.51 -8.73 6.95
C PRO A 68 5.69 -8.12 5.81
N THR A 69 4.52 -8.71 5.57
CA THR A 69 3.56 -8.24 4.54
C THR A 69 2.17 -7.98 5.10
N PHE A 70 1.94 -8.32 6.36
CA PHE A 70 0.72 -8.04 7.09
C PHE A 70 1.02 -7.83 8.59
N ALA A 71 0.00 -7.45 9.36
CA ALA A 71 0.10 -7.32 10.81
C ALA A 71 -1.02 -8.11 11.49
N LEU A 72 -0.73 -8.69 12.65
CA LEU A 72 -1.67 -9.45 13.46
C LEU A 72 -1.62 -8.98 14.91
N PRO A 73 -2.69 -9.18 15.68
CA PRO A 73 -2.66 -8.88 17.10
C PRO A 73 -1.69 -9.81 17.82
N VAL A 74 -0.91 -9.27 18.75
CA VAL A 74 0.07 -10.03 19.55
C VAL A 74 -0.59 -11.20 20.29
N SER A 75 -1.88 -11.09 20.62
CA SER A 75 -2.67 -12.16 21.25
C SER A 75 -2.78 -13.44 20.43
N ASP A 76 -2.57 -13.39 19.10
CA ASP A 76 -2.58 -14.57 18.24
C ASP A 76 -1.30 -15.41 18.36
N GLY A 77 -0.23 -14.87 18.98
CA GLY A 77 0.98 -15.63 19.33
C GLY A 77 1.80 -16.15 18.14
N VAL A 78 1.55 -15.62 16.94
CA VAL A 78 2.21 -16.03 15.69
C VAL A 78 3.69 -15.64 15.61
N GLY A 79 4.06 -14.51 16.22
CA GLY A 79 5.46 -14.03 16.28
C GLY A 79 6.40 -15.00 16.99
N ALA A 80 5.91 -15.64 18.05
CA ALA A 80 6.69 -16.57 18.88
C ALA A 80 7.14 -17.85 18.13
N VAL A 81 6.51 -18.16 16.99
CA VAL A 81 6.84 -19.37 16.22
C VAL A 81 8.18 -19.24 15.49
N CYS A 82 8.65 -18.02 15.24
CA CYS A 82 9.85 -17.74 14.46
C CYS A 82 11.10 -17.42 15.32
N GLU A 83 10.97 -17.38 16.65
CA GLU A 83 12.07 -17.02 17.56
C GLU A 83 13.29 -17.97 17.49
N ASP A 84 13.05 -19.25 17.18
CA ASP A 84 14.11 -20.27 17.05
C ASP A 84 14.60 -20.47 15.60
N VAL A 85 14.03 -19.75 14.63
CA VAL A 85 14.42 -19.88 13.22
C VAL A 85 15.56 -18.92 12.91
N GLY A 86 16.77 -19.45 12.79
CA GLY A 86 17.93 -18.68 12.33
C GLY A 86 17.85 -18.40 10.83
N CYS A 87 17.60 -17.16 10.44
CA CYS A 87 17.71 -16.71 9.06
C CYS A 87 19.15 -16.28 8.78
N ASP A 88 19.85 -16.96 7.86
CA ASP A 88 21.26 -16.74 7.53
C ASP A 88 21.51 -15.40 6.80
N GLU A 89 20.49 -14.76 6.22
CA GLU A 89 20.63 -13.56 5.41
C GLU A 89 19.95 -12.35 6.08
N VAL A 90 20.69 -11.25 6.21
CA VAL A 90 20.16 -9.97 6.68
C VAL A 90 19.36 -9.35 5.53
N LEU A 91 18.05 -9.61 5.50
CA LEU A 91 17.15 -8.96 4.56
C LEU A 91 16.91 -7.51 4.98
N GLU A 92 17.17 -6.58 4.07
CA GLU A 92 16.77 -5.17 4.20
C GLU A 92 15.27 -5.08 3.93
N CYS A 93 14.47 -5.17 5.00
CA CYS A 93 13.02 -5.11 4.90
C CYS A 93 12.48 -3.69 4.74
N PRO A 94 11.33 -3.53 4.06
CA PRO A 94 10.68 -2.24 3.88
C PRO A 94 10.36 -1.59 5.22
N ALA A 95 10.34 -0.25 5.23
CA ALA A 95 10.12 0.54 6.44
C ALA A 95 8.63 0.55 6.82
N GLN A 96 8.12 -0.59 7.26
CA GLN A 96 6.73 -0.78 7.66
C GLN A 96 6.62 -1.06 9.16
N GLN A 97 5.58 -0.49 9.77
CA GLN A 97 5.23 -0.68 11.17
C GLN A 97 3.81 -1.21 11.29
N ALA A 98 3.57 -2.06 12.28
CA ALA A 98 2.25 -2.51 12.62
C ALA A 98 1.51 -1.39 13.38
N ILE A 99 0.30 -1.07 12.94
CA ILE A 99 -0.57 -0.07 13.57
C ILE A 99 -1.93 -0.67 13.88
N CYS A 100 -2.57 -0.14 14.92
CA CYS A 100 -3.96 -0.42 15.21
C CYS A 100 -4.84 0.64 14.55
N ASP A 101 -5.67 0.24 13.60
CA ASP A 101 -6.57 1.17 12.93
C ASP A 101 -7.75 1.58 13.82
N SER A 102 -8.52 2.59 13.39
CA SER A 102 -9.69 3.06 14.14
C SER A 102 -10.84 2.04 14.23
N SER A 103 -10.77 0.93 13.48
CA SER A 103 -11.71 -0.19 13.57
C SER A 103 -11.28 -1.24 14.60
N GLY A 104 -10.08 -1.10 15.18
CA GLY A 104 -9.51 -2.08 16.09
C GLY A 104 -8.92 -3.28 15.36
N THR A 105 -8.43 -3.08 14.13
CA THR A 105 -7.77 -4.12 13.31
C THR A 105 -6.30 -3.75 13.09
N CYS A 106 -5.41 -4.75 13.19
CA CYS A 106 -3.99 -4.56 12.89
C CYS A 106 -3.74 -4.48 11.38
N ALA A 107 -2.94 -3.50 10.97
CA ALA A 107 -2.49 -3.33 9.59
C ALA A 107 -1.03 -2.89 9.53
N LEU A 108 -0.34 -3.15 8.41
CA LEU A 108 0.95 -2.51 8.15
C LEU A 108 0.73 -1.12 7.58
N ALA A 109 1.45 -0.15 8.14
CA ALA A 109 1.57 1.19 7.61
C ALA A 109 3.04 1.53 7.39
N CYS A 110 3.31 2.45 6.45
CA CYS A 110 4.66 2.96 6.25
C CYS A 110 5.09 3.78 7.47
N ALA A 111 6.30 3.54 7.95
CA ALA A 111 6.92 4.38 8.96
C ALA A 111 7.21 5.76 8.36
N GLU A 112 7.04 6.80 9.18
CA GLU A 112 7.42 8.15 8.76
C GLU A 112 8.94 8.23 8.56
N VAL A 113 9.37 8.82 7.44
CA VAL A 113 10.79 9.02 7.15
C VAL A 113 11.35 10.06 8.10
N SER A 114 12.12 9.61 9.08
CA SER A 114 12.82 10.45 10.05
C SER A 114 14.26 10.72 9.59
N CYS A 115 14.44 11.52 8.55
CA CYS A 115 15.78 11.95 8.16
C CYS A 115 15.87 13.42 7.72
N ASP A 116 17.06 14.00 7.85
CA ASP A 116 17.30 15.44 7.64
C ASP A 116 17.41 15.85 6.16
N LEU A 117 16.94 15.01 5.22
CA LEU A 117 16.95 15.31 3.80
C LEU A 117 15.70 16.10 3.40
N SER A 118 15.90 17.15 2.60
CA SER A 118 14.83 17.84 1.88
C SER A 118 14.98 17.55 0.40
N CYS A 119 14.15 16.65 -0.12
CA CYS A 119 14.20 16.22 -1.51
C CYS A 119 13.26 17.06 -2.37
N ALA A 120 13.81 17.80 -3.36
CA ALA A 120 13.01 18.64 -4.27
C ALA A 120 11.97 17.83 -5.07
N ASN A 121 12.31 16.60 -5.47
CA ASN A 121 11.48 15.69 -6.25
C ASN A 121 10.83 14.58 -5.40
N GLY A 122 10.75 14.79 -4.08
CA GLY A 122 10.23 13.80 -3.14
C GLY A 122 11.22 12.67 -2.83
N PHE A 123 10.80 11.80 -1.91
CA PHE A 123 11.56 10.64 -1.48
C PHE A 123 11.35 9.45 -2.42
N GLN A 124 12.38 8.61 -2.57
CA GLN A 124 12.26 7.31 -3.21
C GLN A 124 11.33 6.41 -2.39
N LEU A 125 10.67 5.47 -3.08
CA LEU A 125 9.83 4.46 -2.46
C LEU A 125 10.53 3.09 -2.52
N ASP A 126 10.35 2.27 -1.48
CA ASP A 126 10.77 0.87 -1.48
C ASP A 126 9.78 -0.04 -2.24
N ALA A 127 10.03 -1.35 -2.23
CA ALA A 127 9.18 -2.34 -2.89
C ALA A 127 7.75 -2.42 -2.32
N ALA A 128 7.53 -1.93 -1.10
CA ALA A 128 6.22 -1.86 -0.47
C ALA A 128 5.52 -0.52 -0.74
N GLY A 129 6.16 0.41 -1.46
CA GLY A 129 5.66 1.75 -1.73
C GLY A 129 5.86 2.72 -0.55
N CYS A 130 6.70 2.36 0.43
CA CYS A 130 7.02 3.24 1.55
C CYS A 130 8.20 4.13 1.22
N SER A 131 8.11 5.40 1.60
CA SER A 131 9.20 6.35 1.42
C SER A 131 10.43 5.93 2.23
N ILE A 132 11.60 5.97 1.62
CA ILE A 132 12.89 5.70 2.24
C ILE A 132 13.71 7.00 2.35
N CYS A 133 14.77 7.00 3.17
CA CYS A 133 15.67 8.14 3.27
C CYS A 133 16.63 8.24 2.06
N ALA A 134 16.06 8.37 0.86
CA ALA A 134 16.77 8.65 -0.37
C ALA A 134 15.91 9.60 -1.22
N CYS A 135 16.53 10.56 -1.90
CA CYS A 135 15.81 11.45 -2.79
C CYS A 135 15.62 10.80 -4.16
N ASN A 136 14.46 11.02 -4.77
CA ASN A 136 14.32 10.75 -6.20
C ASN A 136 15.39 11.54 -6.93
N ALA A 137 16.00 10.92 -7.96
CA ALA A 137 16.79 11.67 -8.90
C ALA A 137 15.92 12.83 -9.42
N GLU A 138 16.57 13.94 -9.77
CA GLU A 138 15.90 14.89 -10.66
C GLU A 138 15.34 14.06 -11.81
N PRO A 139 14.04 14.19 -12.18
CA PRO A 139 13.65 13.68 -13.47
C PRO A 139 14.69 14.29 -14.40
N GLU A 140 15.47 13.45 -15.08
CA GLU A 140 16.24 13.93 -16.22
C GLU A 140 15.16 14.39 -17.15
N ALA A 141 14.86 15.67 -16.98
CA ALA A 141 13.84 16.33 -17.67
C ALA A 141 14.48 16.34 -19.05
N ALA A 142 14.10 15.36 -19.86
CA ALA A 142 14.10 15.51 -21.27
C ALA A 142 13.05 16.61 -21.53
N GLU A 143 13.32 17.81 -21.02
CA GLU A 143 12.62 19.01 -21.41
C GLU A 143 13.10 19.19 -22.82
N CYS A 144 12.16 19.30 -23.73
CA CYS A 144 12.47 19.91 -24.99
C CYS A 144 12.94 21.34 -24.66
N ALA A 145 14.24 21.60 -24.67
CA ALA A 145 14.75 22.95 -24.43
C ALA A 145 14.38 23.85 -25.62
N ASP A 146 14.35 23.26 -26.82
CA ASP A 146 13.87 23.85 -28.06
C ASP A 146 12.96 22.88 -28.84
N ASP A 147 12.15 23.40 -29.78
CA ASP A 147 11.33 22.59 -30.69
C ASP A 147 12.15 21.57 -31.52
N GLY A 148 13.48 21.75 -31.60
CA GLY A 148 14.40 20.84 -32.27
C GLY A 148 14.82 19.61 -31.46
N ASP A 149 14.52 19.58 -30.16
CA ASP A 149 14.86 18.46 -29.27
C ASP A 149 13.78 17.38 -29.23
N CYS A 150 12.64 17.67 -29.85
CA CYS A 150 11.46 16.82 -29.80
C CYS A 150 11.13 16.26 -31.17
N THR A 151 10.72 14.98 -31.16
CA THR A 151 10.29 14.25 -32.34
C THR A 151 8.81 14.02 -32.27
N GLN A 152 8.16 14.15 -33.43
CA GLN A 152 6.76 13.80 -33.58
C GLN A 152 6.60 12.29 -33.43
N VAL A 153 5.69 11.87 -32.56
CA VAL A 153 5.29 10.47 -32.37
C VAL A 153 3.76 10.41 -32.37
N ALA A 154 3.22 9.23 -32.71
CA ALA A 154 1.78 9.03 -32.65
C ALA A 154 1.29 9.15 -31.21
N ALA A 155 0.24 9.95 -30.96
CA ALA A 155 -0.40 10.09 -29.64
C ALA A 155 -1.47 9.02 -29.39
N ASP A 156 -1.88 8.34 -30.46
CA ASP A 156 -2.74 7.17 -30.45
C ASP A 156 -2.27 6.17 -31.52
N CYS A 157 -2.85 4.98 -31.53
CA CYS A 157 -2.44 3.92 -32.46
C CYS A 157 -2.68 4.22 -33.94
N CYS A 158 -3.46 5.25 -34.26
CA CYS A 158 -3.69 5.66 -35.64
C CYS A 158 -2.68 6.71 -36.10
N GLY A 159 -2.27 7.62 -35.21
CA GLY A 159 -1.39 8.74 -35.56
C GLY A 159 -1.99 9.65 -36.62
N CYS A 160 -1.38 10.80 -36.86
CA CYS A 160 -1.92 11.78 -37.81
C CYS A 160 -2.04 11.23 -39.24
N SER A 161 -1.17 10.30 -39.64
CA SER A 161 -1.16 9.74 -41.00
C SER A 161 -2.36 8.83 -41.28
N ARG A 162 -3.05 8.35 -40.24
CA ARG A 162 -4.28 7.57 -40.35
C ARG A 162 -5.43 8.24 -39.58
N GLY A 163 -5.42 9.56 -39.55
CA GLY A 163 -6.51 10.38 -39.01
C GLY A 163 -6.67 10.36 -37.49
N GLY A 164 -5.66 9.87 -36.78
CA GLY A 164 -5.47 10.04 -35.35
C GLY A 164 -4.71 11.32 -35.03
N LEU A 165 -4.13 11.35 -33.84
CA LEU A 165 -3.39 12.47 -33.27
C LEU A 165 -1.91 12.11 -33.14
N ASP A 166 -1.07 13.13 -33.29
CA ASP A 166 0.35 13.06 -32.96
C ASP A 166 0.66 13.99 -31.79
N THR A 167 1.74 13.68 -31.09
CA THR A 167 2.31 14.51 -30.04
C THR A 167 3.81 14.69 -30.27
N ALA A 168 4.39 15.67 -29.59
CA ALA A 168 5.83 15.86 -29.52
C ALA A 168 6.35 15.23 -28.23
N VAL A 169 7.38 14.38 -28.34
CA VAL A 169 8.11 13.87 -27.17
C VAL A 169 9.61 14.05 -27.38
N PRO A 170 10.40 14.08 -26.30
CA PRO A 170 11.86 14.14 -26.43
C PRO A 170 12.39 12.99 -27.26
N ALA A 171 13.38 13.27 -28.11
CA ALA A 171 13.92 12.28 -29.03
C ALA A 171 14.44 11.02 -28.32
N ALA A 172 14.90 11.15 -27.06
CA ALA A 172 15.33 10.03 -26.22
C ALA A 172 14.18 9.09 -25.81
N ASP A 173 12.96 9.62 -25.68
CA ASP A 173 11.78 8.90 -25.15
C ASP A 173 10.86 8.37 -26.25
N ALA A 174 11.12 8.72 -27.50
CA ALA A 174 10.27 8.40 -28.65
C ALA A 174 9.97 6.89 -28.80
N GLY A 175 10.95 6.04 -28.51
CA GLY A 175 10.77 4.59 -28.55
C GLY A 175 9.81 4.10 -27.47
N GLY A 176 10.05 4.50 -26.22
CA GLY A 176 9.23 4.10 -25.08
C GLY A 176 7.80 4.64 -25.13
N PHE A 177 7.60 5.82 -25.70
CA PHE A 177 6.27 6.42 -25.84
C PHE A 177 5.36 5.61 -26.78
N VAL A 178 5.88 5.17 -27.93
CA VAL A 178 5.11 4.35 -28.88
C VAL A 178 4.86 2.95 -28.32
N ASP A 179 5.86 2.37 -27.65
CA ASP A 179 5.71 1.05 -27.01
C ASP A 179 4.63 1.08 -25.91
N ALA A 180 4.50 2.19 -25.18
CA ALA A 180 3.49 2.35 -24.13
C ALA A 180 2.03 2.41 -24.64
N LEU A 181 1.82 2.69 -25.93
CA LEU A 181 0.48 2.69 -26.54
C LEU A 181 -0.07 1.27 -26.75
N ASP A 182 0.78 0.24 -26.69
CA ASP A 182 0.42 -1.18 -26.83
C ASP A 182 -0.46 -1.47 -28.06
N CYS A 183 -0.15 -0.82 -29.18
CA CYS A 183 -0.92 -0.96 -30.41
C CYS A 183 -0.70 -2.35 -31.04
N ASP A 184 -1.77 -3.09 -31.26
CA ASP A 184 -1.73 -4.44 -31.82
C ASP A 184 -1.92 -4.44 -33.36
N GLY A 185 -2.24 -3.29 -33.94
CA GLY A 185 -2.45 -3.11 -35.37
C GLY A 185 -3.88 -3.45 -35.82
N SER A 186 -4.78 -3.80 -34.90
CA SER A 186 -6.20 -4.05 -35.18
C SER A 186 -7.05 -2.78 -35.20
N GLU A 187 -6.45 -1.61 -34.98
CA GLU A 187 -7.16 -0.36 -34.77
C GLU A 187 -7.79 0.14 -36.07
N VAL A 188 -9.09 0.46 -35.98
CA VAL A 188 -9.86 1.01 -37.10
C VAL A 188 -9.58 2.50 -37.17
N CYS A 189 -8.64 2.86 -38.04
CA CYS A 189 -8.21 4.24 -38.23
C CYS A 189 -8.94 4.92 -39.39
N PRO A 190 -9.30 6.20 -39.27
CA PRO A 190 -9.81 6.98 -40.39
C PRO A 190 -8.82 7.01 -41.58
N GLU A 191 -9.33 6.96 -42.80
CA GLU A 191 -8.51 7.08 -44.02
C GLU A 191 -8.27 8.55 -44.41
N VAL A 192 -7.87 9.37 -43.43
CA VAL A 192 -7.54 10.78 -43.66
C VAL A 192 -6.16 11.10 -43.14
N ASP A 193 -5.31 11.68 -43.98
CA ASP A 193 -4.02 12.21 -43.55
C ASP A 193 -4.23 13.63 -43.03
N VAL A 194 -4.06 13.82 -41.72
CA VAL A 194 -4.16 15.13 -41.07
C VAL A 194 -2.80 15.70 -40.68
N CYS A 195 -1.70 15.05 -41.08
CA CYS A 195 -0.36 15.55 -40.84
C CYS A 195 -0.12 16.83 -41.66
N SER A 196 -0.16 17.99 -41.00
CA SER A 196 0.30 19.22 -41.63
C SER A 196 1.83 19.24 -41.63
N VAL A 197 2.44 18.98 -42.80
CA VAL A 197 3.91 18.98 -43.03
C VAL A 197 4.64 20.30 -42.73
N THR A 198 3.95 21.30 -42.18
CA THR A 198 4.45 22.67 -42.00
C THR A 198 4.52 23.11 -40.55
N GLU A 199 3.97 22.33 -39.61
CA GLU A 199 4.05 22.61 -38.18
C GLU A 199 4.99 21.59 -37.57
N LEU A 200 6.23 22.02 -37.28
CA LEU A 200 7.17 21.23 -36.49
C LEU A 200 6.50 20.86 -35.15
N PRO A 201 6.76 19.66 -34.60
CA PRO A 201 6.22 19.26 -33.32
C PRO A 201 6.59 20.31 -32.27
N THR A 202 5.59 21.06 -31.78
CA THR A 202 5.80 22.08 -30.76
C THR A 202 5.66 21.43 -29.39
N CYS A 203 6.58 21.75 -28.51
CA CYS A 203 6.66 21.13 -27.20
C CYS A 203 5.53 21.66 -26.33
N THR A 204 4.48 20.86 -26.15
CA THR A 204 3.35 21.19 -25.27
C THR A 204 3.63 20.92 -23.79
N TYR A 205 4.74 20.25 -23.48
CA TYR A 205 5.16 19.85 -22.13
C TYR A 205 6.28 20.73 -21.52
N GLY A 206 6.34 22.03 -21.85
CA GLY A 206 7.28 22.94 -21.20
C GLY A 206 7.17 24.39 -21.66
N ARG A 207 6.59 25.25 -20.82
CA ARG A 207 6.76 26.70 -20.87
C ARG A 207 6.78 27.28 -19.47
#